data_AF-L7U287-F1
#
_entry.id   AF-L7U287-F1
#
_cell.length_a   1.000
_cell.length_b   1.000
_cell.length_c   1.000
_cell.angle_alpha   90.00
_cell.angle_beta   90.00
_cell.angle_gamma   90.00
#
_symmetry.space_group_name_H-M   'P 1'
#
loop_
_entity.id
_entity.type
_entity.pdbx_description
1 polymer ?
#
loop_
_entity_poly.entity_id
_entity_poly.type
_entity_poly.pdbx_seq_one_letter_code
_entity_poly.pdbx_strand_id
1 'polypeptide(L)'
;MKPARQRSRRPSVKRTPSAPAAQAQPVSDGAVRLATLLAEEPQGWRVRLGARELVLSLDASVDPALMHEALEDGARVLVEASATPVVVGVVQTSRALRVDRQGRVDAQVERFELQARQGATVKTSGAFLQVKGSDVELYGTRILTRAREVAKILARMINLN
;
A
#
# COMPACT_ATOMS: atom_id res chain seq x y z
N MET A 1 -87.76 -18.06 -11.21
CA MET A 1 -86.86 -17.29 -12.08
C MET A 1 -85.45 -17.35 -11.49
N LYS A 2 -84.51 -18.03 -12.17
CA LYS A 2 -83.11 -18.22 -11.76
C LYS A 2 -82.22 -17.52 -12.80
N PRO A 3 -81.33 -16.58 -12.43
CA PRO A 3 -80.48 -15.93 -13.42
C PRO A 3 -79.15 -16.66 -13.65
N ALA A 4 -78.55 -16.28 -14.77
CA ALA A 4 -77.58 -16.98 -15.58
C ALA A 4 -76.18 -17.10 -14.99
N ARG A 5 -75.50 -18.20 -15.37
CA ARG A 5 -74.09 -18.49 -15.14
C ARG A 5 -73.20 -17.48 -15.87
N GLN A 6 -72.39 -16.74 -15.12
CA GLN A 6 -71.35 -15.85 -15.65
C GLN A 6 -70.00 -16.57 -15.69
N ARG A 7 -69.40 -16.59 -16.88
CA ARG A 7 -68.14 -17.27 -17.21
C ARG A 7 -66.95 -16.62 -16.49
N SER A 8 -66.28 -17.38 -15.63
CA SER A 8 -64.98 -17.01 -15.04
C SER A 8 -63.86 -17.15 -16.08
N ARG A 9 -63.27 -16.00 -16.46
CA ARG A 9 -62.05 -15.91 -17.27
C ARG A 9 -60.83 -16.02 -16.35
N ARG A 10 -60.04 -17.09 -16.52
CA ARG A 10 -58.72 -17.22 -15.88
C ARG A 10 -57.72 -16.24 -16.51
N PRO A 11 -56.96 -15.45 -15.74
CA PRO A 11 -55.84 -14.69 -16.29
C PRO A 11 -54.63 -15.60 -16.54
N SER A 12 -54.07 -15.51 -17.75
CA SER A 12 -52.80 -16.11 -18.16
C SER A 12 -51.64 -15.53 -17.36
N VAL A 13 -50.89 -16.39 -16.66
CA VAL A 13 -49.59 -16.04 -16.09
C VAL A 13 -48.59 -15.91 -17.23
N LYS A 14 -48.13 -14.67 -17.49
CA LYS A 14 -47.01 -14.39 -18.39
C LYS A 14 -45.74 -14.98 -17.77
N ARG A 15 -45.17 -16.00 -18.43
CA ARG A 15 -43.83 -16.52 -18.14
C ARG A 15 -42.79 -15.46 -18.49
N THR A 16 -42.07 -14.98 -17.49
CA THR A 16 -40.82 -14.22 -17.67
C THR A 16 -39.74 -15.18 -18.18
N PRO A 17 -38.95 -14.83 -19.22
CA PRO A 17 -37.84 -15.67 -19.66
C PRO A 17 -36.72 -15.63 -18.60
N SER A 18 -36.34 -16.81 -18.13
CA SER A 18 -35.19 -17.02 -17.24
C SER A 18 -33.92 -16.66 -18.00
N ALA A 19 -33.14 -15.70 -17.48
CA ALA A 19 -31.81 -15.39 -17.99
C ALA A 19 -30.92 -16.66 -17.90
N PRO A 20 -30.05 -16.92 -18.89
CA PRO A 20 -29.12 -18.03 -18.81
C PRO A 20 -28.16 -17.77 -17.64
N ALA A 21 -28.08 -18.73 -16.72
CA ALA A 21 -27.10 -18.73 -15.66
C ALA A 21 -25.71 -18.63 -16.29
N ALA A 22 -25.00 -17.52 -16.03
CA ALA A 22 -23.60 -17.39 -16.34
C ALA A 22 -22.88 -18.53 -15.60
N GLN A 23 -22.44 -19.53 -16.36
CA GLN A 23 -21.56 -20.55 -15.85
C GLN A 23 -20.25 -19.84 -15.50
N ALA A 24 -20.02 -19.60 -14.21
CA ALA A 24 -18.73 -19.15 -13.73
C ALA A 24 -17.70 -20.20 -14.17
N GLN A 25 -16.86 -19.81 -15.13
CA GLN A 25 -15.71 -20.62 -15.49
C GLN A 25 -14.85 -20.79 -14.24
N PRO A 26 -14.31 -22.00 -13.97
CA PRO A 26 -13.36 -22.17 -12.89
C PRO A 26 -12.16 -21.27 -13.20
N VAL A 27 -11.94 -20.27 -12.35
CA VAL A 27 -10.72 -19.46 -12.36
C VAL A 27 -9.58 -20.47 -12.17
N SER A 28 -8.68 -20.56 -13.15
CA SER A 28 -7.52 -21.45 -13.04
C SER A 28 -6.67 -20.90 -11.89
N ASP A 29 -6.78 -21.52 -10.72
CA ASP A 29 -6.08 -21.12 -9.50
C ASP A 29 -4.56 -21.16 -9.73
N GLY A 30 -3.98 -20.00 -10.03
CA GLY A 30 -2.54 -19.80 -9.90
C GLY A 30 -2.17 -20.02 -8.42
N ALA A 31 -1.39 -21.06 -8.14
CA ALA A 31 -0.99 -21.34 -6.76
C ALA A 31 -0.04 -20.23 -6.29
N VAL A 32 -0.48 -19.40 -5.33
CA VAL A 32 0.39 -18.40 -4.71
C VAL A 32 1.31 -19.09 -3.71
N ARG A 33 2.61 -18.82 -3.83
CA ARG A 33 3.65 -19.40 -2.97
C ARG A 33 4.50 -18.31 -2.34
N LEU A 34 5.08 -18.62 -1.19
CA LEU A 34 6.05 -17.76 -0.52
C LEU A 34 7.46 -18.03 -1.07
N ALA A 35 8.17 -16.96 -1.39
CA ALA A 35 9.60 -16.99 -1.73
C ALA A 35 10.38 -16.00 -0.86
N THR A 36 11.68 -16.23 -0.74
CA THR A 36 12.61 -15.26 -0.12
C THR A 36 13.24 -14.41 -1.21
N LEU A 37 13.23 -13.09 -1.05
CA LEU A 37 13.93 -12.19 -1.96
C LEU A 37 15.44 -12.23 -1.68
N LEU A 38 16.26 -12.35 -2.72
CA LEU A 38 17.72 -12.51 -2.58
C LEU A 38 18.53 -11.35 -3.15
N ALA A 39 18.15 -10.85 -4.33
CA ALA A 39 18.87 -9.78 -5.01
C ALA A 39 18.03 -9.15 -6.13
N GLU A 40 18.39 -7.93 -6.50
CA GLU A 40 17.99 -7.30 -7.75
C GLU A 40 18.93 -7.72 -8.89
N GLU A 41 18.38 -7.94 -10.08
CA GLU A 41 19.10 -8.35 -11.30
C GLU A 41 18.67 -7.49 -12.49
N PRO A 42 19.49 -7.39 -13.56
CA PRO A 42 19.14 -6.60 -14.74
C PRO A 42 17.80 -6.99 -15.42
N GLN A 43 17.34 -8.22 -15.21
CA GLN A 43 16.15 -8.80 -15.84
C GLN A 43 14.96 -8.96 -14.86
N GLY A 44 15.13 -8.57 -13.59
CA GLY A 44 14.09 -8.72 -12.57
C GLY A 44 14.65 -8.98 -11.19
N TRP A 45 13.98 -9.84 -10.43
CA TRP A 45 14.28 -10.07 -9.01
C TRP A 45 14.64 -11.54 -8.78
N ARG A 46 15.80 -11.77 -8.17
CA ARG A 46 16.22 -13.11 -7.78
C ARG A 46 15.51 -13.51 -6.50
N VAL A 47 14.74 -14.59 -6.57
CA VAL A 47 13.97 -15.14 -5.45
C VAL A 47 14.28 -16.60 -5.22
N ARG A 48 14.20 -17.05 -3.97
CA ARG A 48 14.30 -18.46 -3.57
C ARG A 48 12.92 -19.03 -3.27
N LEU A 49 12.49 -19.99 -4.08
CA LEU A 49 11.24 -20.73 -3.91
C LEU A 49 11.56 -22.18 -3.49
N GLY A 50 11.51 -22.45 -2.18
CA GLY A 50 11.96 -23.73 -1.63
C GLY A 50 13.47 -23.92 -1.83
N ALA A 51 13.87 -24.94 -2.60
CA ALA A 51 15.28 -25.23 -2.92
C ALA A 51 15.77 -24.61 -4.24
N ARG A 52 14.90 -23.91 -4.98
CA ARG A 52 15.23 -23.34 -6.29
C ARG A 52 15.37 -21.83 -6.21
N GLU A 53 16.33 -21.29 -6.95
CA GLU A 53 16.46 -19.85 -7.18
C GLU A 53 16.04 -19.53 -8.61
N LEU A 54 15.27 -18.46 -8.76
CA LEU A 54 14.69 -18.03 -10.04
C LEU A 54 14.80 -16.51 -10.14
N VAL A 55 15.02 -15.99 -11.34
CA VAL A 55 14.89 -14.57 -11.63
C VAL A 55 13.49 -14.36 -12.20
N LEU A 56 12.66 -13.59 -11.49
CA LEU A 56 11.27 -13.35 -11.84
C LEU A 56 11.01 -11.89 -12.14
N SER A 57 10.08 -11.64 -13.06
CA SER A 57 9.53 -10.30 -13.28
C SER A 57 8.57 -9.92 -12.16
N LEU A 58 8.33 -8.61 -12.05
CA LEU A 58 7.35 -8.04 -11.15
C LEU A 58 6.02 -7.87 -11.89
N ASP A 59 4.91 -8.20 -11.23
CA ASP A 59 3.59 -7.90 -11.78
C ASP A 59 3.38 -6.38 -11.83
N ALA A 60 2.65 -5.90 -12.84
CA ALA A 60 2.44 -4.47 -13.06
C ALA A 60 1.70 -3.77 -11.91
N SER A 61 0.98 -4.52 -11.07
CA SER A 61 0.29 -3.99 -9.90
C SER A 61 1.19 -3.78 -8.67
N VAL A 62 2.44 -4.27 -8.69
CA VAL A 62 3.37 -4.15 -7.56
C VAL A 62 4.31 -2.97 -7.78
N ASP A 63 4.38 -2.08 -6.80
CA ASP A 63 5.34 -0.97 -6.80
C ASP A 63 6.78 -1.49 -6.63
N PRO A 64 7.72 -1.19 -7.54
CA PRO A 64 9.13 -1.56 -7.40
C PRO A 64 9.77 -1.08 -6.10
N ALA A 65 9.33 0.04 -5.53
CA ALA A 65 9.85 0.55 -4.25
C ALA A 65 9.69 -0.48 -3.12
N LEU A 66 8.59 -1.22 -3.10
CA LEU A 66 8.33 -2.25 -2.09
C LEU A 66 9.31 -3.41 -2.17
N MET A 67 9.86 -3.70 -3.35
CA MET A 67 10.85 -4.76 -3.54
C MET A 67 12.22 -4.38 -2.97
N HIS A 68 12.61 -3.11 -3.10
CA HIS A 68 13.84 -2.62 -2.47
C HIS A 68 13.72 -2.66 -0.95
N GLU A 69 12.60 -2.17 -0.39
CA GLU A 69 12.32 -2.26 1.05
C GLU A 69 12.34 -3.72 1.53
N ALA A 70 11.70 -4.62 0.77
CA ALA A 70 11.70 -6.05 1.07
C ALA A 70 13.09 -6.68 1.09
N LEU A 71 13.98 -6.25 0.19
CA LEU A 71 15.34 -6.77 0.10
C LEU A 71 16.17 -6.33 1.30
N GLU A 72 16.04 -5.06 1.70
CA GLU A 72 16.72 -4.50 2.87
C GLU A 72 16.25 -5.17 4.17
N ASP A 73 14.94 -5.40 4.30
CA ASP A 73 14.33 -6.02 5.49
C ASP A 73 14.46 -7.56 5.51
N GLY A 74 14.98 -8.17 4.45
CA GLY A 74 15.01 -9.63 4.28
C GLY A 74 13.61 -10.26 4.24
N ALA A 75 12.62 -9.50 3.78
CA ALA A 75 11.22 -9.90 3.75
C ALA A 75 10.95 -10.99 2.70
N ARG A 76 9.81 -11.67 2.87
CA ARG A 76 9.32 -12.67 1.91
C ARG A 76 8.46 -12.01 0.85
N VAL A 77 8.37 -12.63 -0.32
CA VAL A 77 7.53 -12.20 -1.43
C VAL A 77 6.52 -13.28 -1.80
N LEU A 78 5.42 -12.87 -2.41
CA LEU A 78 4.40 -13.74 -2.98
C LEU A 78 4.68 -13.93 -4.46
N VAL A 79 4.74 -15.20 -4.88
CA VAL A 79 4.94 -15.59 -6.26
C VAL A 79 3.71 -16.33 -6.73
N GLU A 80 3.12 -15.87 -7.83
CA GLU A 80 2.09 -16.63 -8.52
C GLU A 80 2.76 -17.71 -9.37
N ALA A 81 2.57 -18.98 -9.00
CA ALA A 81 3.12 -20.11 -9.74
C ALA A 81 2.21 -20.45 -10.93
N SER A 82 2.42 -19.74 -12.04
CA SER A 82 1.81 -20.00 -13.34
C SER A 82 2.85 -20.54 -14.34
N ALA A 83 2.49 -20.64 -15.63
CA ALA A 83 3.44 -20.98 -16.70
C ALA A 83 4.59 -19.96 -16.81
N THR A 84 4.35 -18.71 -16.43
CA THR A 84 5.32 -17.61 -16.36
C THR A 84 5.29 -17.02 -14.94
N PRO A 85 6.05 -17.58 -13.99
CA PRO A 85 5.98 -17.16 -12.59
C PRO A 85 6.33 -15.68 -12.44
N VAL A 86 5.56 -14.98 -11.62
CA VAL A 86 5.69 -13.53 -11.42
C VAL A 86 5.56 -13.20 -9.93
N VAL A 87 6.27 -12.17 -9.48
CA VAL A 87 6.12 -11.63 -8.13
C VAL A 87 4.88 -10.76 -8.09
N VAL A 88 3.90 -11.14 -7.27
CA VAL A 88 2.59 -10.46 -7.15
C VAL A 88 2.45 -9.64 -5.86
N GLY A 89 3.47 -9.64 -5.01
CA GLY A 89 3.51 -8.77 -3.84
C GLY A 89 4.61 -9.11 -2.84
N VAL A 90 4.75 -8.24 -1.84
CA VAL A 90 5.66 -8.40 -0.70
C VAL A 90 4.87 -8.78 0.55
N VAL A 91 5.42 -9.66 1.38
CA VAL A 91 4.82 -10.04 2.66
C VAL A 91 5.41 -9.17 3.75
N GLN A 92 4.60 -8.23 4.21
CA GLN A 92 4.94 -7.40 5.36
C GLN A 92 4.43 -8.06 6.65
N THR A 93 5.32 -8.63 7.45
CA THR A 93 4.98 -9.27 8.74
C THR A 93 5.12 -8.33 9.94
N SER A 94 5.64 -7.12 9.74
CA SER A 94 5.83 -6.10 10.78
C SER A 94 5.41 -4.73 10.28
N ARG A 95 4.72 -3.97 11.14
CA ARG A 95 4.44 -2.55 10.86
C ARG A 95 5.73 -1.75 11.00
N ALA A 96 6.01 -0.88 10.03
CA ALA A 96 7.13 0.07 10.13
C ALA A 96 6.99 1.00 11.35
N LEU A 97 5.76 1.30 11.76
CA LEU A 97 5.43 2.05 12.99
C LEU A 97 4.27 1.35 13.71
N ARG A 98 4.41 1.12 15.02
CA ARG A 98 3.32 0.55 15.84
C ARG A 98 2.31 1.64 16.17
N VAL A 99 1.08 1.46 15.71
CA VAL A 99 -0.07 2.29 16.07
C VAL A 99 -0.91 1.52 17.09
N ASP A 100 -1.19 2.13 18.25
CA ASP A 100 -2.07 1.52 19.25
C ASP A 100 -3.56 1.66 18.88
N ARG A 101 -4.46 1.16 19.76
CA ARG A 101 -5.91 1.20 19.51
C ARG A 101 -6.51 2.61 19.57
N GLN A 102 -5.75 3.57 20.08
CA GLN A 102 -6.10 4.98 20.20
C GLN A 102 -5.52 5.80 19.05
N GLY A 103 -4.82 5.17 18.12
CA GLY A 103 -4.20 5.84 16.97
C GLY A 103 -2.85 6.48 17.30
N ARG A 104 -2.25 6.22 18.46
CA ARG A 104 -0.94 6.76 18.83
C ARG A 104 0.18 5.94 18.22
N VAL A 105 1.16 6.64 17.67
CA VAL A 105 2.48 6.10 17.31
C VAL A 105 3.44 6.44 18.46
N ASP A 106 4.03 5.41 19.07
CA ASP A 106 5.13 5.58 20.02
C ASP A 106 6.38 4.88 19.46
N ALA A 107 7.45 5.65 19.27
CA ALA A 107 8.69 5.21 18.69
C ALA A 107 9.86 5.66 19.57
N GLN A 108 10.52 4.70 20.21
CA GLN A 108 11.78 4.92 20.91
C GLN A 108 12.90 4.33 20.05
N VAL A 109 13.65 5.20 19.40
CA VAL A 109 14.72 4.85 18.45
C VAL A 109 15.97 5.64 18.76
N GLU A 110 17.15 5.09 18.45
CA GLU A 110 18.42 5.82 18.56
C GLU A 110 18.51 6.94 17.50
N ARG A 111 17.97 6.71 16.30
CA ARG A 111 17.96 7.67 15.20
C ARG A 111 16.62 7.59 14.45
N PHE A 112 16.07 8.75 14.10
CA PHE A 112 14.87 8.87 13.27
C PHE A 112 15.20 9.75 12.06
N GLU A 113 15.05 9.18 10.86
CA GLU A 113 15.29 9.91 9.60
C GLU A 113 14.02 9.91 8.76
N LEU A 114 13.70 11.07 8.18
CA LEU A 114 12.56 11.24 7.29
C LEU A 114 13.06 11.75 5.95
N GLN A 115 12.96 10.91 4.91
CA GLN A 115 13.26 11.30 3.54
C GLN A 115 11.96 11.42 2.75
N ALA A 116 11.71 12.59 2.18
CA ALA A 116 10.54 12.84 1.36
C ALA A 116 10.94 13.50 0.05
N ARG A 117 10.42 13.01 -1.08
CA ARG A 117 10.77 13.52 -2.41
C ARG A 117 10.19 14.91 -2.70
N GLN A 118 9.00 15.20 -2.18
CA GLN A 118 8.27 16.45 -2.47
C GLN A 118 8.20 17.39 -1.26
N GLY A 119 8.04 16.83 -0.07
CA GLY A 119 7.98 17.57 1.17
C GLY A 119 7.46 16.74 2.33
N ALA A 120 7.62 17.26 3.54
CA ALA A 120 7.13 16.66 4.77
C ALA A 120 6.28 17.68 5.54
N THR A 121 5.22 17.22 6.21
CA THR A 121 4.38 18.10 7.02
C THR A 121 4.00 17.41 8.32
N VAL A 122 4.28 18.06 9.45
CA VAL A 122 3.82 17.67 10.78
C VAL A 122 2.77 18.68 11.21
N LYS A 123 1.52 18.25 11.38
CA LYS A 123 0.38 19.13 11.65
C LYS A 123 -0.41 18.68 12.87
N THR A 124 -0.87 19.66 13.64
CA THR A 124 -1.88 19.52 14.69
C THR A 124 -3.10 20.36 14.33
N SER A 125 -4.10 20.43 15.22
CA SER A 125 -5.27 21.29 15.01
C SER A 125 -4.95 22.79 14.95
N GLY A 126 -3.84 23.25 15.54
CA GLY A 126 -3.52 24.67 15.67
C GLY A 126 -2.11 25.09 15.24
N ALA A 127 -1.28 24.16 14.77
CA ALA A 127 0.08 24.43 14.34
C ALA A 127 0.54 23.45 13.26
N PHE A 128 1.48 23.86 12.42
CA PHE A 128 2.17 22.97 11.50
C PHE A 128 3.65 23.35 11.32
N LEU A 129 4.44 22.32 11.00
CA LEU A 129 5.79 22.43 10.47
C LEU A 129 5.77 21.79 9.09
N GLN A 130 6.24 22.50 8.07
CA GLN A 130 6.33 22.01 6.71
C GLN A 130 7.75 22.19 6.18
N VAL A 131 8.27 21.16 5.51
CA VAL A 131 9.53 21.20 4.78
C VAL A 131 9.23 20.95 3.31
N LYS A 132 9.63 21.86 2.42
CA LYS A 132 9.38 21.76 0.98
C LYS A 132 10.57 22.36 0.22
N GLY A 133 11.25 21.53 -0.58
CA GLY A 133 12.47 21.95 -1.26
C GLY A 133 13.54 22.42 -0.25
N SER A 134 13.97 23.68 -0.37
CA SER A 134 14.90 24.34 0.57
C SER A 134 14.22 25.02 1.76
N ASP A 135 12.89 25.07 1.77
CA ASP A 135 12.15 25.93 2.69
C ASP A 135 11.62 25.16 3.90
N VAL A 136 11.69 25.80 5.06
CA VAL A 136 11.09 25.33 6.31
C VAL A 136 10.08 26.37 6.77
N GLU A 137 8.80 25.98 6.77
CA GLU A 137 7.69 26.82 7.22
C GLU A 137 7.19 26.35 8.59
N LEU A 138 6.96 27.31 9.48
CA LEU A 138 6.46 27.07 10.82
C LEU A 138 5.29 28.01 11.10
N TYR A 139 4.13 27.44 11.45
CA TYR A 139 2.95 28.21 11.82
C TYR A 139 2.40 27.72 13.16
N GLY A 140 2.02 28.66 14.01
CA GLY A 140 1.32 28.38 15.26
C GLY A 140 1.06 29.65 16.06
N THR A 141 0.16 29.58 17.04
CA THR A 141 -0.22 30.73 17.89
C THR A 141 0.97 31.28 18.68
N ARG A 142 1.91 30.42 19.06
CA ARG A 142 3.14 30.80 19.78
C ARG A 142 4.28 29.92 19.33
N ILE A 143 5.32 30.53 18.77
CA ILE A 143 6.55 29.85 18.39
C ILE A 143 7.62 30.22 19.42
N LEU A 144 8.18 29.22 20.10
CA LEU A 144 9.28 29.39 21.04
C LEU A 144 10.57 28.90 20.39
N THR A 145 11.50 29.81 20.16
CA THR A 145 12.83 29.48 19.67
C THR A 145 13.88 29.81 20.74
N ARG A 146 14.96 29.03 20.79
CA ARG A 146 16.11 29.34 21.63
C ARG A 146 17.11 30.17 20.82
N ALA A 147 17.38 31.39 21.25
CA ALA A 147 18.27 32.32 20.55
C ALA A 147 19.64 31.70 20.18
N ARG A 148 20.21 30.89 21.08
CA ARG A 148 21.48 30.19 20.85
C ARG A 148 21.44 29.25 19.65
N GLU A 149 20.34 28.52 19.46
CA GLU A 149 20.20 27.57 18.37
C GLU A 149 19.91 28.28 17.05
N VAL A 150 19.12 29.36 17.08
CA VAL A 150 18.91 30.23 15.92
C VAL A 150 20.24 30.84 15.45
N ALA A 151 21.06 31.34 16.36
CA ALA A 151 22.38 31.89 16.02
C ALA A 151 23.31 30.85 15.37
N LYS A 152 23.29 29.58 15.84
CA LYS A 152 24.07 28.50 15.20
C LYS A 152 23.60 28.23 13.77
N ILE A 153 22.29 28.23 13.53
CA ILE A 153 21.71 28.03 12.19
C ILE A 153 22.17 29.19 11.28
N LEU A 154 21.99 30.44 11.72
CA LEU A 154 22.39 31.62 10.96
C LEU A 154 23.90 31.63 10.65
N ALA A 155 24.75 31.30 11.63
CA ALA A 155 26.19 31.24 11.43
C ALA A 155 26.59 30.16 10.41
N ARG A 156 25.93 28.99 10.41
CA ARG A 156 26.15 27.96 9.38
C ARG A 156 25.74 28.45 8.01
N MET A 157 24.63 29.16 7.89
CA MET A 157 24.17 29.71 6.60
C MET A 157 25.16 30.75 6.05
N ILE A 158 25.70 31.62 6.92
CA ILE A 158 26.70 32.62 6.52
C ILE A 158 28.00 31.95 6.05
N ASN A 159 28.46 30.91 6.74
CA ASN A 159 29.70 30.20 6.41
C ASN A 159 29.59 29.26 5.20
N LEU A 160 28.39 29.02 4.66
CA LEU A 160 28.14 28.20 3.48
C LEU A 160 28.00 29.02 2.18
N ASN A 161 28.04 30.36 2.31
CA ASN A 161 28.13 31.31 1.20
C ASN A 161 29.56 31.85 1.08
#